data_AF-A0A534R8V8-F1
#
_entry.id   AF-A0A534R8V8-F1
#
_cell.length_a   1.000
_cell.length_b   1.000
_cell.length_c   1.000
_cell.angle_alpha   90.00
_cell.angle_beta   90.00
_cell.angle_gamma   90.00
#
_symmetry.space_group_name_H-M   'P 1'
#
loop_
_entity.id
_entity.type
_entity.pdbx_description
1 polymer ?
#
loop_
_entity_poly.entity_id
_entity_poly.type
_entity_poly.pdbx_seq_one_letter_code
_entity_poly.pdbx_strand_id
1 'polypeptide(L)' 'FAARPSGTEDIYKIYAESFRSQSHLEAIVAEAQQIVADALARGGACS' A
#
# COMPACT_ATOMS: atom_id res chain seq x y z
N PHE A 1 0.30 8.25 -2.52
CA PHE A 1 -0.04 6.93 -3.12
C PHE A 1 -1.52 6.66 -2.88
N ALA A 2 -2.10 5.74 -3.63
CA ALA A 2 -3.43 5.19 -3.37
C ALA A 2 -3.33 3.67 -3.27
N ALA A 3 -4.01 3.08 -2.30
CA ALA A 3 -4.04 1.64 -2.10
C ALA A 3 -5.48 1.12 -2.23
N ARG A 4 -5.66 0.04 -2.98
CA ARG A 4 -6.96 -0.62 -3.14
C ARG A 4 -6.81 -2.12 -2.86
N PRO A 5 -7.40 -2.66 -1.78
CA PRO A 5 -7.50 -4.10 -1.60
C PRO A 5 -8.47 -4.70 -2.61
N SER A 6 -8.16 -5.91 -3.08
CA SER A 6 -9.11 -6.71 -3.87
C SER A 6 -10.26 -7.16 -2.97
N GLY A 7 -11.46 -7.26 -3.53
CA GLY A 7 -12.64 -7.77 -2.83
C GLY A 7 -12.80 -9.29 -2.92
N THR A 8 -12.01 -9.97 -3.75
CA THR A 8 -12.19 -11.39 -4.09
C THR A 8 -10.90 -12.21 -3.96
N GLU A 9 -9.76 -11.57 -3.82
CA GLU A 9 -8.44 -12.21 -3.74
C GLU A 9 -7.64 -11.56 -2.63
N ASP A 10 -6.71 -12.30 -2.01
CA ASP A 10 -5.85 -11.78 -0.95
C ASP A 10 -4.64 -11.00 -1.54
N ILE A 11 -4.95 -9.98 -2.35
CA ILE A 11 -3.99 -9.09 -2.98
C ILE A 11 -4.48 -7.65 -2.90
N TYR A 12 -3.55 -6.69 -2.95
CA TYR A 12 -3.85 -5.27 -3.06
C TYR A 12 -2.98 -4.59 -4.11
N LYS A 13 -3.47 -3.48 -4.67
CA LYS A 13 -2.73 -2.67 -5.64
C LYS A 13 -2.34 -1.33 -5.01
N ILE A 14 -1.08 -0.95 -5.15
CA ILE A 14 -0.57 0.39 -4.80
C ILE A 14 -0.29 1.15 -6.09
N TYR A 15 -0.82 2.36 -6.16
CA TYR A 15 -0.52 3.35 -7.18
C TYR A 15 0.27 4.49 -6.53
N ALA A 16 1.47 4.73 -7.01
CA ALA A 16 2.35 5.79 -6.51
C ALA A 16 3.00 6.52 -7.68
N GLU A 17 3.24 7.80 -7.48
CA GLU A 17 3.97 8.66 -8.41
C GLU A 17 4.91 9.57 -7.62
N SER A 18 5.97 10.02 -8.27
CA SER A 18 6.98 10.91 -7.69
C SER A 18 7.39 11.93 -8.74
N PHE A 19 7.35 13.21 -8.36
CA PHE A 19 7.84 14.32 -9.19
C PHE A 19 9.33 14.61 -8.98
N ARG A 20 10.02 13.88 -8.10
CA ARG A 20 11.42 14.16 -7.73
C ARG A 20 12.40 13.26 -8.47
N SER A 21 12.27 11.97 -8.27
CA SER A 21 13.16 10.94 -8.82
C SER A 21 12.55 9.55 -8.66
N GLN A 22 13.18 8.58 -9.31
CA GLN A 22 12.87 7.16 -9.17
C GLN A 22 13.15 6.66 -7.74
N SER A 23 14.27 7.04 -7.13
CA SER A 23 14.57 6.63 -5.74
C SER A 23 13.55 7.17 -4.74
N HIS A 24 13.00 8.36 -4.99
CA HIS A 24 11.90 8.88 -4.17
C HIS A 24 10.61 8.10 -4.41
N LEU A 25 10.32 7.68 -5.65
CA LEU A 25 9.18 6.80 -5.93
C LEU A 25 9.31 5.47 -5.19
N GLU A 26 10.48 4.86 -5.20
CA GLU A 26 10.76 3.59 -4.51
C GLU A 26 10.57 3.72 -3.00
N ALA A 27 11.04 4.82 -2.40
CA ALA A 27 10.79 5.11 -1.00
C ALA A 27 9.29 5.24 -0.69
N ILE A 28 8.52 5.97 -1.53
CA ILE A 28 7.06 6.09 -1.39
C ILE A 28 6.37 4.72 -1.48
N VAL A 29 6.80 3.86 -2.42
CA VAL A 29 6.21 2.52 -2.59
C VAL A 29 6.51 1.64 -1.38
N ALA A 30 7.75 1.64 -0.88
CA ALA A 30 8.13 0.86 0.29
C ALA A 30 7.33 1.28 1.54
N GLU A 31 7.21 2.58 1.78
CA GLU A 31 6.45 3.12 2.92
C GLU A 31 4.95 2.82 2.79
N ALA A 32 4.40 2.94 1.59
CA ALA A 32 3.01 2.60 1.30
C ALA A 32 2.69 1.12 1.60
N GLN A 33 3.59 0.20 1.24
CA GLN A 33 3.42 -1.23 1.53
C GLN A 33 3.34 -1.49 3.04
N GLN A 34 4.20 -0.85 3.84
CA GLN A 34 4.19 -0.98 5.30
C GLN A 34 2.86 -0.46 5.89
N ILE A 35 2.41 0.72 5.46
CA ILE A 35 1.16 1.32 5.95
C ILE A 35 -0.05 0.43 5.64
N VAL A 36 -0.12 -0.11 4.41
CA VAL A 36 -1.24 -0.97 3.99
C VAL A 36 -1.20 -2.30 4.76
N ALA A 37 -0.03 -2.91 4.93
CA ALA A 37 0.12 -4.15 5.70
C ALA A 37 -0.35 -3.96 7.16
N ASP A 38 0.08 -2.89 7.81
CA ASP A 38 -0.34 -2.56 9.18
C ASP A 38 -1.84 -2.32 9.29
N ALA A 39 -2.43 -1.60 8.32
CA ALA A 39 -3.86 -1.32 8.29
C ALA A 39 -4.70 -2.59 8.09
N LEU A 40 -4.29 -3.49 7.20
CA LEU A 40 -4.98 -4.76 6.96
C LEU A 40 -4.87 -5.71 8.16
N ALA A 41 -3.70 -5.76 8.81
CA ALA A 41 -3.51 -6.55 10.03
C ALA A 41 -4.43 -6.09 11.17
N ARG A 42 -4.68 -4.77 11.29
CA ARG A 42 -5.59 -4.19 12.28
C ARG A 42 -7.07 -4.33 11.90
N GLY A 43 -7.38 -4.25 10.60
CA GLY A 43 -8.75 -4.35 10.08
C GLY A 43 -9.32 -5.77 10.07
N GLY A 44 -8.47 -6.79 9.93
CA GLY A 44 -8.88 -8.20 10.00
C GLY A 44 -9.26 -8.69 11.42
N ALA A 45 -8.93 -7.91 12.46
CA ALA A 45 -9.20 -8.28 13.86
C ALA A 45 -10.62 -7.91 14.34
N CYS A 46 -11.46 -7.31 13.50
CA CYS A 46 -12.88 -7.15 13.80
C CYS A 46 -13.63 -8.37 13.25
N SER A 47 -13.62 -9.47 14.00
CA SER A 47 -14.45 -10.66 13.81
C SER A 47 -15.15 -10.99 15.13
#